data_AF-A0A3B0YW91-F1
#
_entry.id   AF-A0A3B0YW91-F1
#
_cell.length_a   1.000
_cell.length_b   1.000
_cell.length_c   1.000
_cell.angle_alpha   90.00
_cell.angle_beta   90.00
_cell.angle_gamma   90.00
#
_symmetry.space_group_name_H-M   'P 1'
#
loop_
_entity.id
_entity.type
_entity.pdbx_description
1 polymer ?
#
loop_
_entity_poly.entity_id
_entity_poly.type
_entity_poly.pdbx_seq_one_letter_code
_entity_poly.pdbx_strand_id
1 'polypeptide(L)' 'MNVFQLGDHGSTFGGNPLASAVALEALSIIEEDKLAERSAELGAFLFDALSA' A
#
# COMPACT_ATOMS: atom_id res chain seq x y z
N MET A 1 0.03 -17.35 18.38
CA MET A 1 1.23 -16.84 19.05
C MET A 1 1.05 -15.33 19.18
N ASN A 2 0.57 -14.86 20.34
CA ASN A 2 0.51 -13.42 20.62
C ASN A 2 1.82 -13.04 21.31
N VAL A 3 2.79 -12.60 20.50
CA VAL A 3 4.09 -12.12 20.99
C VAL A 3 3.99 -10.77 21.69
N PHE A 4 2.93 -9.99 21.43
CA PHE A 4 2.68 -8.71 22.10
C PHE A 4 1.67 -8.85 23.24
N GLN A 5 2.04 -8.31 24.40
CA GLN A 5 1.21 -8.06 25.57
C GLN A 5 0.78 -6.60 25.63
N LEU A 6 -0.18 -6.29 26.52
CA LEU A 6 -0.62 -4.91 26.76
C LEU A 6 0.58 -4.05 27.22
N GLY A 7 0.88 -2.99 26.47
CA GLY A 7 1.98 -2.07 26.76
C GLY A 7 3.28 -2.34 26.01
N ASP A 8 3.42 -3.49 25.34
CA ASP A 8 4.65 -3.83 24.60
C ASP A 8 4.87 -2.95 23.37
N HIS A 9 3.78 -2.49 22.76
CA HIS A 9 3.81 -1.69 21.56
C HIS A 9 2.61 -0.75 21.50
N GLY A 10 2.86 0.50 21.14
CA GLY A 10 1.83 1.52 21.04
C GLY A 10 2.35 2.76 20.33
N SER A 11 1.42 3.53 19.77
CA SER A 11 1.72 4.80 19.11
C SER A 11 0.54 5.75 19.33
N THR A 12 0.83 6.99 19.71
CA THR A 12 -0.20 8.00 20.01
C THR A 12 -1.14 8.24 18.83
N PHE A 13 -0.62 8.19 17.60
CA PHE A 13 -1.41 8.42 16.39
C PHE A 13 -1.60 7.15 15.54
N GLY A 14 -1.06 6.01 15.98
CA GLY A 14 -1.16 4.74 15.25
C GLY A 14 -2.62 4.27 15.20
N GLY A 15 -3.10 3.95 14.00
CA GLY A 15 -4.48 3.47 13.80
C GLY A 15 -5.56 4.50 14.11
N ASN A 16 -5.24 5.81 14.07
CA ASN A 16 -6.25 6.83 14.28
C ASN A 16 -7.33 6.80 13.16
N PRO A 17 -8.59 7.17 13.45
CA PRO A 17 -9.70 7.00 12.51
C PRO A 17 -9.53 7.72 11.17
N LEU A 18 -8.89 8.90 11.17
CA LEU A 18 -8.67 9.67 9.94
C LEU A 18 -7.69 8.92 9.02
N ALA A 19 -6.54 8.49 9.57
CA ALA A 19 -5.56 7.74 8.81
C ALA A 19 -6.12 6.40 8.30
N SER A 20 -6.92 5.70 9.13
CA SER A 20 -7.58 4.46 8.71
C SER A 20 -8.57 4.68 7.57
N ALA A 21 -9.38 5.74 7.60
CA ALA A 21 -10.32 6.06 6.53
C ALA A 21 -9.59 6.37 5.21
N VAL A 22 -8.52 7.18 5.26
CA VAL A 22 -7.69 7.47 4.09
C VAL A 22 -7.01 6.21 3.55
N ALA A 23 -6.49 5.36 4.43
CA ALA A 23 -5.83 4.12 4.03
C ALA A 23 -6.78 3.16 3.32
N LEU A 24 -8.03 3.04 3.78
CA LEU A 24 -9.04 2.20 3.12
C LEU A 24 -9.33 2.70 1.70
N GLU A 25 -9.54 4.00 1.51
CA GLU A 25 -9.78 4.58 0.19
C GLU A 25 -8.56 4.41 -0.75
N ALA A 26 -7.35 4.65 -0.22
CA ALA A 26 -6.12 4.47 -0.99
C ALA A 26 -5.95 3.02 -1.46
N LEU A 27 -6.29 2.03 -0.61
CA LEU A 27 -6.28 0.62 -0.98
C LEU A 27 -7.36 0.31 -2.03
N SER A 28 -8.57 0.86 -1.89
CA SER A 28 -9.64 0.70 -2.88
C SER A 28 -9.20 1.18 -4.26
N ILE A 29 -8.57 2.37 -4.34
CA ILE A 29 -8.04 2.91 -5.59
C ILE A 29 -6.97 1.99 -6.19
N ILE A 30 -6.05 1.48 -5.38
CA ILE A 30 -5.00 0.57 -5.85
C ILE A 30 -5.61 -0.68 -6.51
N GLU A 31 -6.66 -1.24 -5.91
CA GLU A 31 -7.35 -2.44 -6.41
C GLU A 31 -8.26 -2.14 -7.61
N GLU A 32 -9.14 -1.13 -7.51
CA GLU A 32 -10.14 -0.77 -8.53
C GLU A 32 -9.49 -0.31 -9.84
N ASP A 33 -8.45 0.53 -9.74
CA ASP A 33 -7.73 1.06 -10.90
C ASP A 33 -6.65 0.09 -11.42
N LYS A 34 -6.51 -1.10 -10.81
CA LYS A 34 -5.54 -2.14 -11.21
C LYS A 34 -4.12 -1.59 -11.33
N LEU A 35 -3.69 -0.84 -10.32
CA LEU A 35 -2.44 -0.10 -10.38
C LEU A 35 -1.21 -1.02 -10.40
N ALA A 36 -1.32 -2.23 -9.86
CA ALA A 36 -0.26 -3.23 -9.90
C ALA A 36 0.00 -3.72 -11.33
N GLU A 37 -1.07 -4.09 -12.05
CA GLU A 37 -1.02 -4.52 -13.44
C GLU A 37 -0.54 -3.41 -14.35
N ARG A 38 -1.10 -2.21 -14.20
CA ARG A 38 -0.65 -1.02 -14.94
C ARG A 38 0.83 -0.74 -14.71
N SER A 39 1.31 -0.89 -13.47
CA SER A 39 2.73 -0.72 -13.16
C SER A 39 3.60 -1.78 -13.84
N ALA A 40 3.13 -3.03 -13.94
CA ALA A 40 3.85 -4.09 -14.62
C ALA A 40 3.94 -3.83 -16.14
N GLU A 41 2.83 -3.43 -16.76
CA GLU A 41 2.76 -3.10 -18.19
C GLU A 41 3.69 -1.94 -18.55
N LEU A 42 3.62 -0.84 -17.81
CA LEU A 42 4.46 0.33 -18.05
C LEU A 42 5.93 0.05 -17.73
N GLY A 43 6.20 -0.78 -16.74
CA GLY A 43 7.55 -1.22 -16.41
C GLY A 43 8.19 -2.00 -17.56
N ALA A 44 7.47 -2.96 -18.14
CA ALA A 44 7.94 -3.71 -19.31
C ALA A 44 8.20 -2.80 -20.51
N PHE A 45 7.24 -1.92 -20.83
CA PHE A 45 7.38 -0.95 -21.91
C PHE A 45 8.63 -0.08 -21.75
N LEU A 46 8.84 0.47 -20.55
CA LEU A 46 9.99 1.33 -20.28
C LEU A 46 11.31 0.56 -20.38
N PHE A 47 11.34 -0.66 -19.87
CA PHE A 47 12.54 -1.50 -19.93
C PHE A 47 12.94 -1.80 -21.37
N ASP A 48 11.99 -2.19 -22.21
CA ASP A 48 12.23 -2.47 -23.64
C ASP A 48 12.72 -1.21 -24.36
N ALA A 49 12.13 -0.05 -24.08
CA ALA A 49 12.51 1.22 -24.69
C ALA A 49 13.93 1.68 -24.33
N LEU A 50 14.43 1.31 -23.14
CA LEU A 50 15.76 1.71 -22.66
C LEU A 50 16.85 0.66 -22.94
N SER A 51 16.48 -0.55 -23.32
CA SER A 51 17.42 -1.65 -23.59
C SER A 51 17.85 -1.74 -25.06
N ALA A 52 17.32 -0.87 -25.92
CA ALA A 52 17.67 -0.73 -27.35
C ALA A 52 18.74 0.35 -27.57
#